data_AF-A0A7L4F9W1-F1
#
_entry.id   AF-A0A7L4F9W1-F1
#
_cell.length_a   1.000
_cell.length_b   1.000
_cell.length_c   1.000
_cell.angle_alpha   90.00
_cell.angle_beta   90.00
_cell.angle_gamma   90.00
#
_symmetry.space_group_name_H-M   'P 1'
#
loop_
_entity.id
_entity.type
_entity.pdbx_description
1 polymer ?
#
loop_
_entity_poly.entity_id
_entity_poly.type
_entity_poly.pdbx_seq_one_letter_code
_entity_poly.pdbx_strand_id
1 'polypeptide(L)'
;ELLLDDIVLTHSLFLPTERFLQQLHQQYPWGAASPPAHWEGGSGLRRKQAVLAVLLHFLETYKGLLQEEESAGKVIKELYLLIMKDTSLYNELEDEILKLHQLVETVELKVADETPPPNKQVKPLFRHFRRIDSCLQTRVAFRGSDEIFCRVYMPDHSYVTIRSRLSASVQDILASVTEKLQYSEEQGAREDALILVTMASSGEKAVLQPSEECVFTTLGINSHLFACTRDTFDSLVPLPEEIQVVPGDTEIHRAEPEDIANHVTAFHWELFRCIHELEFVDYVFHGERGRRETANLELLLQRCSEVQHWVGTELLLCESLGKRAHLLKKLIKIAAICKQNQDMLSFYAIVIGLNNAAISRLRLTWEKLPGKFKNLFRKFENLTDPCRNHKTYREVLAKMKPPLIPFLPLILKDLTFLHEGSKTLLDGLVNVEKLHCIAEKVRTIRKYRSRPLCLELEASPSQLQTKAYVRQLRVIDNQNLLFELSYKLEPGSQ
;
A
#
# COMPACT_ATOMS: atom_id res chain seq x y z
N GLU A 1 27.59 -9.47 3.35
CA GLU A 1 26.17 -9.34 3.73
C GLU A 1 25.57 -8.01 3.30
N LEU A 2 26.04 -6.84 3.77
CA LEU A 2 25.45 -5.53 3.40
C LEU A 2 25.37 -5.29 1.89
N LEU A 3 26.49 -5.47 1.16
CA LEU A 3 26.52 -5.30 -0.29
C LEU A 3 25.60 -6.31 -1.02
N LEU A 4 25.46 -7.52 -0.48
CA LEU A 4 24.56 -8.53 -1.04
C LEU A 4 23.09 -8.09 -0.89
N ASP A 5 22.73 -7.59 0.29
CA ASP A 5 21.39 -7.05 0.54
C ASP A 5 21.11 -5.86 -0.36
N ASP A 6 22.07 -4.93 -0.52
CA ASP A 6 21.91 -3.79 -1.42
C ASP A 6 21.65 -4.25 -2.87
N ILE A 7 22.43 -5.22 -3.38
CA ILE A 7 22.24 -5.77 -4.72
C ILE A 7 20.88 -6.46 -4.83
N VAL A 8 20.52 -7.35 -3.91
CA VAL A 8 19.25 -8.10 -4.00
C VAL A 8 18.04 -7.16 -3.93
N LEU A 9 18.07 -6.15 -3.08
CA LEU A 9 17.01 -5.14 -2.94
C LEU A 9 16.85 -4.24 -4.16
N THR A 10 17.88 -4.08 -4.99
CA THR A 10 17.91 -3.06 -6.04
C THR A 10 18.27 -3.58 -7.43
N HIS A 11 18.50 -4.89 -7.58
CA HIS A 11 18.90 -5.47 -8.86
C HIS A 11 17.90 -5.16 -9.97
N SER A 12 16.60 -5.18 -9.66
CA SER A 12 15.51 -4.90 -10.61
C SER A 12 15.62 -3.51 -11.28
N LEU A 13 16.41 -2.58 -10.73
CA LEU A 13 16.68 -1.26 -11.30
C LEU A 13 17.65 -1.28 -12.49
N PHE A 14 18.49 -2.30 -12.61
CA PHE A 14 19.52 -2.40 -13.65
C PHE A 14 19.59 -3.77 -14.34
N LEU A 15 19.00 -4.81 -13.73
CA LEU A 15 18.96 -6.17 -14.23
C LEU A 15 17.62 -6.82 -13.86
N PRO A 16 16.78 -7.20 -14.84
CA PRO A 16 15.52 -7.89 -14.57
C PRO A 16 15.72 -9.17 -13.74
N THR A 17 14.76 -9.49 -12.87
CA THR A 17 14.81 -10.64 -11.94
C THR A 17 15.18 -11.94 -12.63
N GLU A 18 14.54 -12.25 -13.76
CA GLU A 18 14.84 -13.44 -14.55
C GLU A 18 16.29 -13.49 -15.02
N ARG A 19 16.83 -12.36 -15.50
CA ARG A 19 18.23 -12.29 -15.95
C ARG A 19 19.21 -12.40 -14.78
N PHE A 20 18.88 -11.80 -13.63
CA PHE A 20 19.68 -11.93 -12.41
C PHE A 20 19.79 -13.41 -11.99
N LEU A 21 18.67 -14.13 -11.98
CA LEU A 21 18.64 -15.56 -11.68
C LEU A 21 19.36 -16.41 -12.73
N GLN A 22 19.23 -16.08 -14.02
CA GLN A 22 19.97 -16.74 -15.09
C GLN A 22 21.48 -16.58 -14.93
N GLN A 23 21.96 -15.43 -14.43
CA GLN A 23 23.37 -15.26 -14.10
C GLN A 23 23.80 -16.22 -12.98
N LEU A 24 23.01 -16.36 -11.91
CA LEU A 24 23.31 -17.34 -10.86
C LEU A 24 23.37 -18.77 -11.42
N HIS A 25 22.40 -19.11 -12.28
CA HIS A 25 22.36 -20.40 -12.95
C HIS A 25 23.59 -20.66 -13.83
N GLN A 26 24.10 -19.65 -14.56
CA GLN A 26 25.31 -19.80 -15.37
C GLN A 26 26.59 -19.89 -14.52
N GLN A 27 26.64 -19.21 -13.38
CA GLN A 27 27.82 -19.15 -12.52
C GLN A 27 28.00 -20.42 -11.66
N TYR A 28 26.91 -21.14 -11.35
CA TYR A 28 26.95 -22.34 -10.49
C TYR A 28 27.74 -23.54 -11.07
N PRO A 29 27.57 -23.92 -12.36
CA PRO A 29 28.28 -25.05 -12.95
C PRO A 29 29.75 -24.74 -13.29
N TRP A 30 30.11 -23.46 -13.47
CA TRP A 30 31.47 -23.05 -13.86
C TRP A 30 32.53 -23.33 -12.78
N GLY A 31 32.13 -23.78 -11.59
CA GLY A 31 33.07 -24.36 -10.63
C GLY A 31 33.72 -25.68 -11.07
N ALA A 32 33.17 -26.37 -12.08
CA ALA A 32 33.63 -27.68 -12.56
C ALA A 32 34.44 -27.62 -13.88
N ALA A 33 34.27 -26.57 -14.69
CA ALA A 33 34.97 -26.43 -15.97
C ALA A 33 36.33 -25.73 -15.77
N SER A 34 37.40 -26.52 -15.76
CA SER A 34 38.82 -26.15 -15.83
C SER A 34 39.16 -24.76 -15.27
N PRO A 35 39.60 -24.64 -14.00
CA PRO A 35 40.12 -23.38 -13.51
C PRO A 35 41.28 -22.93 -14.41
N PRO A 36 41.34 -21.66 -14.84
CA PRO A 36 42.55 -21.10 -15.41
C PRO A 36 43.73 -21.45 -14.50
N ALA A 37 44.90 -21.78 -15.05
CA ALA A 37 46.05 -22.34 -14.31
C ALA A 37 46.57 -21.49 -13.12
N HIS A 38 45.99 -20.30 -12.87
CA HIS A 38 46.28 -19.41 -11.74
C HIS A 38 45.28 -19.52 -10.57
N TRP A 39 44.25 -20.37 -10.64
CA TRP A 39 43.28 -20.56 -9.55
C TRP A 39 43.53 -21.87 -8.81
N GLU A 40 43.96 -21.75 -7.55
CA GLU A 40 44.21 -22.86 -6.62
C GLU A 40 42.96 -23.73 -6.37
N GLY A 41 43.20 -25.00 -6.00
CA GLY A 41 42.14 -25.96 -5.64
C GLY A 41 41.20 -25.40 -4.56
N GLY A 42 39.89 -25.51 -4.79
CA GLY A 42 38.85 -24.94 -3.91
C GLY A 42 38.08 -23.75 -4.50
N SER A 43 38.48 -23.22 -5.66
CA SER A 43 37.74 -22.13 -6.32
C SER A 43 36.31 -22.53 -6.73
N GLY A 44 36.10 -23.79 -7.13
CA GLY A 44 34.79 -24.32 -7.51
C GLY A 44 33.80 -24.38 -6.36
N LEU A 45 34.20 -24.91 -5.20
CA LEU A 45 33.37 -24.96 -4.00
C LEU A 45 33.03 -23.54 -3.50
N ARG A 46 34.03 -22.65 -3.40
CA ARG A 46 33.79 -21.26 -2.98
C ARG A 46 32.81 -20.53 -3.89
N ARG A 47 32.87 -20.80 -5.20
CA ARG A 47 31.90 -20.24 -6.16
C ARG A 47 30.49 -20.79 -5.95
N LYS A 48 30.35 -22.10 -5.72
CA LYS A 48 29.06 -22.74 -5.38
C LYS A 48 28.48 -22.17 -4.09
N GLN A 49 29.30 -22.02 -3.05
CA GLN A 49 28.91 -21.38 -1.78
C GLN A 49 28.44 -19.94 -2.01
N ALA A 50 29.17 -19.14 -2.80
CA ALA A 50 28.80 -17.77 -3.09
C ALA A 50 27.46 -17.67 -3.85
N VAL A 51 27.27 -18.50 -4.88
CA VAL A 51 25.99 -18.53 -5.62
C VAL A 51 24.83 -18.94 -4.72
N LEU A 52 25.05 -19.96 -3.88
CA LEU A 52 24.04 -20.44 -2.94
C LEU A 52 23.69 -19.37 -1.89
N ALA A 53 24.68 -18.65 -1.36
CA ALA A 53 24.45 -17.54 -0.44
C ALA A 53 23.62 -16.41 -1.09
N VAL A 54 23.91 -16.07 -2.35
CA VAL A 54 23.12 -15.08 -3.11
C VAL A 54 21.69 -15.56 -3.34
N LEU A 55 21.51 -16.82 -3.74
CA LEU A 55 20.21 -17.41 -3.99
C LEU A 55 19.36 -17.47 -2.72
N LEU A 56 19.93 -17.90 -1.59
CA LEU A 56 19.24 -17.95 -0.30
C LEU A 56 18.79 -16.55 0.15
N HIS A 57 19.68 -15.54 0.05
CA HIS A 57 19.34 -14.16 0.40
C HIS A 57 18.25 -13.60 -0.52
N PHE A 58 18.31 -13.92 -1.81
CA PHE A 58 17.28 -13.57 -2.78
C PHE A 58 15.92 -14.19 -2.44
N LEU A 59 15.87 -15.50 -2.19
CA LEU A 59 14.62 -16.21 -1.88
C LEU A 59 13.97 -15.72 -0.59
N GLU A 60 14.75 -15.40 0.44
CA GLU A 60 14.22 -14.80 1.67
C GLU A 60 13.66 -13.40 1.42
N THR A 61 14.37 -12.59 0.62
CA THR A 61 13.97 -11.21 0.30
C THR A 61 12.72 -11.17 -0.59
N TYR A 62 12.59 -12.07 -1.57
CA TYR A 62 11.47 -12.10 -2.54
C TYR A 62 10.32 -13.03 -2.10
N LYS A 63 10.34 -13.49 -0.85
CA LYS A 63 9.37 -14.44 -0.31
C LYS A 63 7.94 -13.91 -0.48
N GLY A 64 7.12 -14.68 -1.17
CA GLY A 64 5.72 -14.37 -1.44
C GLY A 64 5.47 -13.46 -2.65
N LEU A 65 6.50 -12.84 -3.25
CA LEU A 65 6.39 -12.18 -4.56
C LEU A 65 6.64 -13.17 -5.72
N LEU A 66 7.54 -14.13 -5.52
CA LEU A 66 7.90 -15.13 -6.55
C LEU A 66 6.72 -16.02 -7.00
N GLN A 67 5.63 -16.09 -6.24
CA GLN A 67 4.40 -16.77 -6.65
C GLN A 67 3.72 -16.14 -7.88
N GLU A 68 4.09 -14.89 -8.19
CA GLU A 68 3.56 -14.10 -9.30
C GLU A 68 4.52 -14.02 -10.49
N GLU A 69 5.79 -14.41 -10.31
CA GLU A 69 6.81 -14.40 -11.37
C GLU A 69 7.10 -15.82 -11.92
N GLU A 70 6.32 -16.26 -12.90
CA GLU A 70 6.46 -17.60 -13.48
C GLU A 70 7.86 -17.84 -14.09
N SER A 71 8.43 -16.84 -14.79
CA SER A 71 9.73 -16.98 -15.44
C SER A 71 10.87 -17.10 -14.43
N ALA A 72 10.87 -16.28 -13.38
CA ALA A 72 11.81 -16.41 -12.26
C ALA A 72 11.68 -17.79 -11.61
N GLY A 73 10.45 -18.27 -11.42
CA GLY A 73 10.18 -19.57 -10.83
C GLY A 73 10.74 -20.76 -11.63
N LYS A 74 10.72 -20.70 -12.97
CA LYS A 74 11.35 -21.72 -13.83
C LYS A 74 12.87 -21.78 -13.61
N VAL A 75 13.53 -20.62 -13.62
CA VAL A 75 14.99 -20.54 -13.42
C VAL A 75 15.40 -21.03 -12.02
N ILE A 76 14.61 -20.71 -10.98
CA ILE A 76 14.87 -21.19 -9.61
C ILE A 76 14.75 -22.72 -9.54
N LYS A 77 13.76 -23.33 -10.19
CA LYS A 77 13.61 -24.80 -10.22
C LYS A 77 14.81 -25.47 -10.90
N GLU A 78 15.24 -24.96 -12.04
CA GLU A 78 16.42 -25.49 -12.76
C GLU A 78 17.69 -25.39 -11.91
N LEU A 79 17.90 -24.23 -11.28
CA LEU A 79 19.04 -24.01 -10.39
C LEU A 79 18.99 -24.91 -9.14
N TYR A 80 17.82 -25.06 -8.53
CA TYR A 80 17.60 -25.98 -7.42
C TYR A 80 17.94 -27.42 -7.80
N LEU A 81 17.47 -27.92 -8.95
CA LEU A 81 17.79 -29.28 -9.40
C LEU A 81 19.29 -29.48 -9.67
N LEU A 82 20.00 -28.45 -10.16
CA LEU A 82 21.45 -28.47 -10.30
C LEU A 82 22.15 -28.58 -8.94
N ILE A 83 21.73 -27.75 -7.97
CA ILE A 83 22.30 -27.73 -6.62
C ILE A 83 22.07 -29.06 -5.90
N MET A 84 20.88 -29.66 -6.03
CA MET A 84 20.55 -30.93 -5.40
C MET A 84 21.38 -32.12 -5.93
N LYS A 85 21.89 -32.06 -7.16
CA LYS A 85 22.80 -33.09 -7.69
C LYS A 85 24.17 -33.05 -6.99
N ASP A 86 24.59 -31.86 -6.60
CA ASP A 86 25.88 -31.60 -5.97
C ASP A 86 25.88 -31.92 -4.47
N THR A 87 24.73 -32.13 -3.84
CA THR A 87 24.61 -32.53 -2.42
C THR A 87 25.46 -33.73 -2.07
N SER A 88 25.50 -34.74 -2.96
CA SER A 88 26.30 -35.96 -2.76
C SER A 88 27.80 -35.76 -2.97
N LEU A 89 28.20 -34.67 -3.62
CA LEU A 89 29.59 -34.36 -3.99
C LEU A 89 30.24 -33.38 -3.01
N TYR A 90 29.45 -32.54 -2.35
CA TYR A 90 29.93 -31.47 -1.47
C TYR A 90 29.15 -31.47 -0.14
N ASN A 91 29.55 -32.32 0.80
CA ASN A 91 28.94 -32.42 2.14
C ASN A 91 28.97 -31.09 2.91
N GLU A 92 29.92 -30.20 2.59
CA GLU A 92 30.06 -28.88 3.21
C GLU A 92 28.93 -27.89 2.87
N LEU A 93 28.04 -28.24 1.92
CA LEU A 93 26.88 -27.44 1.52
C LEU A 93 25.56 -27.95 2.09
N GLU A 94 25.57 -29.03 2.88
CA GLU A 94 24.36 -29.74 3.31
C GLU A 94 23.36 -28.81 4.03
N ASP A 95 23.84 -27.96 4.94
CA ASP A 95 23.02 -27.01 5.70
C ASP A 95 22.36 -25.95 4.81
N GLU A 96 23.12 -25.37 3.87
CA GLU A 96 22.61 -24.39 2.92
C GLU A 96 21.64 -25.00 1.92
N ILE A 97 21.88 -26.25 1.49
CA ILE A 97 20.97 -26.98 0.61
C ILE A 97 19.67 -27.32 1.33
N LEU A 98 19.73 -27.69 2.61
CA LEU A 98 18.53 -27.91 3.43
C LEU A 98 17.70 -26.63 3.57
N LYS A 99 18.36 -25.49 3.81
CA LYS A 99 17.69 -24.17 3.82
C LYS A 99 17.08 -23.83 2.46
N LEU A 100 17.79 -24.10 1.37
CA LEU A 100 17.30 -23.88 0.01
C LEU A 100 16.03 -24.71 -0.24
N HIS A 101 16.04 -25.98 0.15
CA HIS A 101 14.88 -26.87 0.03
C HIS A 101 13.66 -26.29 0.76
N GLN A 102 13.81 -25.88 2.02
CA GLN A 102 12.74 -25.26 2.81
C GLN A 102 12.19 -23.98 2.16
N LEU A 103 13.07 -23.12 1.63
CA LEU A 103 12.66 -21.88 0.98
C LEU A 103 11.93 -22.13 -0.34
N VAL A 104 12.43 -23.05 -1.18
CA VAL A 104 11.80 -23.39 -2.47
C VAL A 104 10.42 -24.02 -2.25
N GLU A 105 10.26 -24.88 -1.23
CA GLU A 105 8.96 -25.42 -0.84
C GLU A 105 7.99 -24.32 -0.39
N THR A 106 8.46 -23.38 0.44
CA THR A 106 7.63 -22.27 0.95
C THR A 106 7.19 -21.31 -0.16
N VAL A 107 7.96 -21.16 -1.22
CA VAL A 107 7.66 -20.24 -2.32
C VAL A 107 6.53 -20.76 -3.22
N GLU A 108 6.09 -22.02 -3.10
CA GLU A 108 5.01 -22.63 -3.91
C GLU A 108 5.14 -22.28 -5.40
N LEU A 109 6.33 -22.49 -5.97
CA LEU A 109 6.58 -22.20 -7.38
C LEU A 109 5.59 -22.99 -8.24
N LYS A 110 4.54 -22.33 -8.76
CA LYS A 110 3.47 -22.97 -9.53
C LYS A 110 4.08 -23.91 -10.58
N VAL A 111 3.81 -25.20 -10.45
CA VAL A 111 4.01 -26.15 -11.56
C VAL A 111 2.82 -25.90 -12.48
N ALA A 112 3.07 -25.76 -13.78
CA ALA A 112 2.03 -25.49 -14.78
C ALA A 112 1.04 -26.65 -14.94
N ASP A 113 1.11 -27.70 -14.12
CA ASP A 113 0.30 -28.89 -14.25
C ASP A 113 -0.24 -29.38 -12.91
N GLU A 114 -1.53 -29.69 -12.95
CA GLU A 114 -2.33 -30.46 -12.00
C GLU A 114 -2.53 -29.91 -10.57
N THR A 115 -3.45 -28.95 -10.46
CA THR A 115 -4.67 -29.00 -9.60
C THR A 115 -5.18 -27.56 -9.43
N PRO A 116 -6.50 -27.31 -9.51
CA PRO A 116 -7.02 -25.98 -9.21
C PRO A 116 -6.66 -25.65 -7.75
N PRO A 117 -6.09 -24.46 -7.47
CA PRO A 117 -5.71 -24.10 -6.11
C PRO A 117 -6.93 -24.21 -5.19
N PRO A 118 -6.75 -24.63 -3.93
CA PRO A 118 -7.85 -24.81 -2.99
C PRO A 118 -8.64 -23.50 -2.92
N ASN A 119 -9.91 -23.54 -3.33
CA ASN A 119 -10.91 -22.46 -3.33
C ASN A 119 -10.30 -21.07 -3.06
N LYS A 120 -9.78 -20.38 -4.09
CA LYS A 120 -9.32 -19.00 -3.97
C LYS A 120 -10.44 -18.17 -3.35
N GLN A 121 -10.36 -17.88 -2.05
CA GLN A 121 -11.31 -17.02 -1.39
C GLN A 121 -11.19 -15.63 -2.01
N VAL A 122 -12.31 -15.10 -2.50
CA VAL A 122 -12.36 -13.74 -3.03
C VAL A 122 -12.05 -12.78 -1.89
N LYS A 123 -10.96 -12.03 -2.01
CA LYS A 123 -10.54 -11.07 -0.99
C LYS A 123 -11.36 -9.79 -1.15
N PRO A 124 -12.12 -9.36 -0.13
CA PRO A 124 -12.88 -8.13 -0.22
C PRO A 124 -11.93 -6.93 -0.21
N LEU A 125 -11.93 -6.18 -1.31
CA LEU A 125 -11.28 -4.88 -1.36
C LEU A 125 -12.09 -3.93 -0.45
N PHE A 126 -11.47 -3.56 0.67
CA PHE A 126 -12.16 -3.05 1.85
C PHE A 126 -13.01 -1.79 1.64
N ARG A 127 -12.75 -1.03 0.56
CA ARG A 127 -13.46 0.20 0.23
C ARG A 127 -14.63 0.00 -0.73
N HIS A 128 -14.49 -0.93 -1.67
CA HIS A 128 -15.46 -1.16 -2.72
C HIS A 128 -16.54 -2.17 -2.30
N PHE A 129 -16.26 -3.01 -1.29
CA PHE A 129 -17.20 -4.01 -0.76
C PHE A 129 -17.27 -3.95 0.77
N ARG A 130 -18.20 -3.13 1.28
CA ARG A 130 -18.51 -3.03 2.71
C ARG A 130 -19.27 -4.27 3.19
N ARG A 131 -18.55 -5.38 3.46
CA ARG A 131 -19.09 -6.52 4.23
C ARG A 131 -18.70 -6.36 5.70
N ILE A 132 -19.71 -6.33 6.58
CA ILE A 132 -19.54 -6.12 8.03
C ILE A 132 -18.66 -7.22 8.64
N ASP A 133 -18.86 -8.48 8.26
CA ASP A 133 -18.08 -9.61 8.81
C ASP A 133 -16.59 -9.56 8.43
N SER A 134 -16.27 -8.93 7.30
CA SER A 134 -14.89 -8.80 6.82
C SER A 134 -14.11 -7.72 7.56
N CYS A 135 -14.77 -6.68 8.09
CA CYS A 135 -14.03 -5.55 8.65
C CYS A 135 -13.27 -5.94 9.93
N LEU A 136 -13.74 -6.92 10.68
CA LEU A 136 -13.09 -7.36 11.92
C LEU A 136 -11.91 -8.31 11.70
N GLN A 137 -11.78 -8.89 10.50
CA GLN A 137 -10.72 -9.84 10.17
C GLN A 137 -9.36 -9.16 10.05
N THR A 138 -8.30 -9.83 10.51
CA THR A 138 -6.92 -9.35 10.35
C THR A 138 -6.57 -9.24 8.88
N ARG A 139 -5.90 -8.15 8.49
CA ARG A 139 -5.47 -7.99 7.08
C ARG A 139 -4.40 -9.00 6.70
N VAL A 140 -4.53 -9.48 5.46
CA VAL A 140 -3.54 -10.29 4.76
C VAL A 140 -3.11 -9.52 3.53
N ALA A 141 -1.84 -9.67 3.16
CA ALA A 141 -1.30 -9.00 1.97
C ALA A 141 -2.10 -9.37 0.71
N PHE A 142 -2.36 -8.36 -0.09
CA PHE A 142 -2.84 -8.52 -1.44
C PHE A 142 -1.68 -8.92 -2.37
N ARG A 143 -2.05 -9.69 -3.39
CA ARG A 143 -1.26 -10.19 -4.49
C ARG A 143 -2.00 -9.85 -5.78
N GLY A 144 -1.28 -9.59 -6.87
CA GLY A 144 -1.92 -9.26 -8.16
C GLY A 144 -2.89 -10.34 -8.64
N SER A 145 -2.56 -11.60 -8.34
CA SER A 145 -3.36 -12.78 -8.68
C SER A 145 -4.56 -13.06 -7.76
N ASP A 146 -4.75 -12.25 -6.71
CA ASP A 146 -5.94 -12.30 -5.87
C ASP A 146 -7.17 -11.86 -6.65
N GLU A 147 -8.28 -12.55 -6.43
CA GLU A 147 -9.55 -12.20 -7.02
C GLU A 147 -10.36 -11.34 -6.07
N ILE A 148 -11.02 -10.34 -6.64
CA ILE A 148 -11.92 -9.40 -5.97
C ILE A 148 -13.26 -9.40 -6.70
N PHE A 149 -14.32 -9.06 -5.97
CA PHE A 149 -15.52 -8.55 -6.63
C PHE A 149 -15.34 -7.04 -6.84
N CYS A 150 -15.83 -6.53 -7.97
CA CYS A 150 -15.86 -5.10 -8.30
C CYS A 150 -17.24 -4.69 -8.83
N ARG A 151 -17.78 -3.55 -8.38
CA ARG A 151 -18.96 -2.94 -8.99
C ARG A 151 -18.49 -1.95 -10.05
N VAL A 152 -18.98 -2.11 -11.27
CA VAL A 152 -18.77 -1.15 -12.36
C VAL A 152 -20.12 -0.56 -12.71
N TYR A 153 -20.23 0.75 -12.57
CA TYR A 153 -21.48 1.50 -12.72
C TYR A 153 -21.70 1.92 -14.17
N MET A 154 -22.96 2.12 -14.54
CA MET A 154 -23.40 2.64 -15.83
C MET A 154 -23.85 4.11 -15.67
N PRO A 155 -24.07 4.85 -16.77
CA PRO A 155 -24.51 6.26 -16.71
C PRO A 155 -25.82 6.48 -15.93
N ASP A 156 -26.71 5.47 -15.90
CA ASP A 156 -27.96 5.48 -15.15
C ASP A 156 -27.82 5.05 -13.68
N HIS A 157 -26.58 4.87 -13.21
CA HIS A 157 -26.21 4.40 -11.87
C HIS A 157 -26.60 2.96 -11.54
N SER A 158 -27.11 2.19 -12.52
CA SER A 158 -27.12 0.74 -12.41
C SER A 158 -25.67 0.21 -12.39
N TYR A 159 -25.45 -1.01 -11.90
CA TYR A 159 -24.11 -1.58 -11.88
C TYR A 159 -24.11 -3.08 -12.17
N VAL A 160 -23.01 -3.54 -12.72
CA VAL A 160 -22.68 -4.97 -12.79
C VAL A 160 -21.61 -5.30 -11.75
N THR A 161 -21.71 -6.49 -11.14
CA THR A 161 -20.64 -7.01 -10.28
C THR A 161 -19.80 -8.00 -11.06
N ILE A 162 -18.53 -7.66 -11.28
CA ILE A 162 -17.55 -8.54 -11.93
C ILE A 162 -16.67 -9.22 -10.88
N ARG A 163 -16.22 -10.44 -11.19
CA ARG A 163 -15.12 -11.10 -10.48
C ARG A 163 -13.86 -10.84 -11.30
N SER A 164 -12.91 -10.11 -10.74
CA SER A 164 -11.69 -9.69 -11.43
C SER A 164 -10.46 -10.01 -10.61
N ARG A 165 -9.32 -10.24 -11.27
CA ARG A 165 -8.03 -10.20 -10.58
C ARG A 165 -7.69 -8.76 -10.20
N LEU A 166 -6.94 -8.57 -9.12
CA LEU A 166 -6.45 -7.25 -8.73
C LEU A 166 -5.51 -6.67 -9.81
N SER A 167 -4.76 -7.54 -10.48
CA SER A 167 -3.86 -7.20 -11.60
C SER A 167 -4.52 -7.09 -12.97
N ALA A 168 -5.85 -7.14 -13.06
CA ALA A 168 -6.52 -7.10 -14.35
C ALA A 168 -6.25 -5.77 -15.08
N SER A 169 -6.08 -5.85 -16.39
CA SER A 169 -6.03 -4.66 -17.24
C SER A 169 -7.42 -4.05 -17.40
N VAL A 170 -7.50 -2.79 -17.79
CA VAL A 170 -8.76 -2.13 -18.16
C VAL A 170 -9.48 -2.88 -19.27
N GLN A 171 -8.73 -3.44 -20.23
CA GLN A 171 -9.29 -4.28 -21.28
C GLN A 171 -9.97 -5.55 -20.72
N ASP A 172 -9.34 -6.25 -19.77
CA ASP A 172 -9.92 -7.43 -19.11
C ASP A 172 -11.18 -7.08 -18.32
N ILE A 173 -11.16 -5.92 -17.65
CA ILE A 173 -12.31 -5.39 -16.91
C ILE A 173 -13.47 -5.11 -17.85
N LEU A 174 -13.23 -4.39 -18.95
CA LEU A 174 -14.25 -4.08 -19.96
C LEU A 174 -14.80 -5.34 -20.63
N ALA A 175 -13.95 -6.35 -20.90
CA ALA A 175 -14.40 -7.64 -21.40
C ALA A 175 -15.36 -8.33 -20.41
N SER A 176 -15.01 -8.35 -19.13
CA SER A 176 -15.85 -8.93 -18.06
C SER A 176 -17.18 -8.19 -17.89
N VAL A 177 -17.16 -6.85 -18.01
CA VAL A 177 -18.37 -6.02 -17.98
C VAL A 177 -19.25 -6.31 -19.19
N THR A 178 -18.67 -6.35 -20.38
CA THR A 178 -19.38 -6.62 -21.64
C THR A 178 -20.04 -7.99 -21.63
N GLU A 179 -19.33 -9.03 -21.17
CA GLU A 179 -19.87 -10.38 -21.01
C GLU A 179 -21.09 -10.37 -20.08
N LYS A 180 -21.02 -9.66 -18.94
CA LYS A 180 -22.15 -9.56 -18.00
C LYS A 180 -23.34 -8.78 -18.54
N LEU A 181 -23.11 -7.76 -19.37
CA LEU A 181 -24.17 -6.98 -20.00
C LEU A 181 -24.85 -7.74 -21.14
N GLN A 182 -24.14 -8.60 -21.88
CA GLN A 182 -24.70 -9.43 -22.96
C GLN A 182 -25.70 -10.49 -22.49
N TYR A 183 -25.67 -10.87 -21.21
CA TYR A 183 -26.71 -11.70 -20.59
C TYR A 183 -28.02 -10.94 -20.32
N SER A 184 -28.04 -9.61 -20.48
CA SER A 184 -29.26 -8.80 -20.42
C SER A 184 -29.90 -8.80 -21.81
N GLU A 185 -31.11 -9.34 -21.91
CA GLU A 185 -31.87 -9.54 -23.15
C GLU A 185 -32.22 -8.25 -23.90
N GLU A 186 -31.27 -7.60 -24.57
CA GLU A 186 -31.54 -6.68 -25.69
C GLU A 186 -30.45 -6.87 -26.76
N GLN A 187 -30.68 -7.79 -27.68
CA GLN A 187 -29.91 -7.89 -28.91
C GLN A 187 -30.17 -6.67 -29.80
N GLY A 188 -29.10 -6.10 -30.34
CA GLY A 188 -29.15 -5.40 -31.62
C GLY A 188 -29.08 -3.87 -31.56
N ALA A 189 -28.05 -3.30 -30.94
CA ALA A 189 -27.36 -2.09 -31.41
C ALA A 189 -26.34 -1.66 -30.35
N ARG A 190 -25.05 -1.67 -30.72
CA ARG A 190 -24.12 -0.53 -30.59
C ARG A 190 -22.72 -1.04 -30.90
N GLU A 191 -22.21 -0.61 -32.06
CA GLU A 191 -20.78 -0.66 -32.41
C GLU A 191 -19.94 0.30 -31.54
N ASP A 192 -20.53 0.90 -30.50
CA ASP A 192 -19.86 1.85 -29.63
C ASP A 192 -19.10 1.11 -28.55
N ALA A 193 -17.78 1.01 -28.74
CA ALA A 193 -16.87 0.45 -27.76
C ALA A 193 -17.03 1.16 -26.40
N LEU A 194 -17.31 0.38 -25.35
CA LEU A 194 -17.32 0.87 -23.97
C LEU A 194 -15.92 1.37 -23.58
N ILE A 195 -15.90 2.46 -22.83
CA ILE A 195 -14.70 2.99 -22.16
C ILE A 195 -14.88 2.87 -20.65
N LEU A 196 -13.77 2.68 -19.94
CA LEU A 196 -13.75 2.66 -18.48
C LEU A 196 -13.32 4.02 -17.95
N VAL A 197 -14.04 4.54 -16.98
CA VAL A 197 -13.90 5.89 -16.44
C VAL A 197 -13.84 5.84 -14.93
N THR A 198 -12.91 6.57 -14.33
CA THR A 198 -12.96 6.87 -12.89
C THR A 198 -13.81 8.12 -12.68
N MET A 199 -14.67 8.09 -11.66
CA MET A 199 -15.51 9.22 -11.26
C MET A 199 -15.26 9.52 -9.79
N ALA A 200 -14.71 10.69 -9.48
CA ALA A 200 -14.53 11.16 -8.12
C ALA A 200 -15.81 11.77 -7.55
N SER A 201 -15.92 11.85 -6.22
CA SER A 201 -17.02 12.54 -5.52
C SER A 201 -17.11 14.05 -5.83
N SER A 202 -16.04 14.64 -6.36
CA SER A 202 -15.98 16.01 -6.86
C SER A 202 -16.65 16.21 -8.22
N GLY A 203 -16.98 15.12 -8.95
CA GLY A 203 -17.38 15.18 -10.36
C GLY A 203 -16.21 15.16 -11.34
N GLU A 204 -14.97 15.13 -10.84
CA GLU A 204 -13.81 14.91 -11.71
C GLU A 204 -13.86 13.50 -12.29
N LYS A 205 -13.65 13.41 -13.60
CA LYS A 205 -13.72 12.16 -14.37
C LYS A 205 -12.46 11.98 -15.19
N ALA A 206 -11.94 10.75 -15.23
CA ALA A 206 -10.77 10.42 -16.05
C ALA A 206 -10.99 9.11 -16.80
N VAL A 207 -10.70 9.12 -18.11
CA VAL A 207 -10.76 7.91 -18.95
C VAL A 207 -9.50 7.09 -18.71
N LEU A 208 -9.67 5.80 -18.44
CA LEU A 208 -8.57 4.86 -18.24
C LEU A 208 -8.17 4.23 -19.58
N GLN A 209 -6.87 4.11 -19.83
CA GLN A 209 -6.36 3.48 -21.04
C GLN A 209 -6.53 1.95 -20.98
N PRO A 210 -6.81 1.26 -22.11
CA PRO A 210 -7.01 -0.20 -22.11
C PRO A 210 -5.83 -1.00 -21.53
N SER A 211 -4.61 -0.49 -21.66
CA SER A 211 -3.38 -1.11 -21.14
C SER A 211 -3.09 -0.81 -19.67
N GLU A 212 -3.85 0.08 -19.02
CA GLU A 212 -3.66 0.33 -17.60
C GLU A 212 -4.06 -0.90 -16.77
N GLU A 213 -3.28 -1.21 -15.74
CA GLU A 213 -3.51 -2.32 -14.81
C GLU A 213 -3.77 -1.78 -13.40
N CYS A 214 -4.37 -2.61 -12.54
CA CYS A 214 -4.54 -2.36 -11.10
C CYS A 214 -5.29 -1.09 -10.74
N VAL A 215 -6.24 -0.72 -11.59
CA VAL A 215 -7.03 0.50 -11.41
C VAL A 215 -7.76 0.52 -10.05
N PHE A 216 -8.10 -0.66 -9.50
CA PHE A 216 -8.81 -0.80 -8.22
C PHE A 216 -8.06 -0.25 -7.00
N THR A 217 -6.72 -0.32 -6.96
CA THR A 217 -5.92 0.17 -5.83
C THR A 217 -5.52 1.63 -6.00
N THR A 218 -5.78 2.22 -7.17
CA THR A 218 -5.47 3.63 -7.47
C THR A 218 -6.67 4.58 -7.36
N LEU A 219 -7.89 4.05 -7.18
CA LEU A 219 -9.11 4.86 -7.04
C LEU A 219 -9.04 5.76 -5.81
N GLY A 220 -9.49 7.02 -5.93
CA GLY A 220 -9.71 7.90 -4.78
C GLY A 220 -10.69 7.29 -3.75
N ILE A 221 -10.76 7.87 -2.55
CA ILE A 221 -11.46 7.26 -1.41
C ILE A 221 -12.94 6.96 -1.74
N ASN A 222 -13.64 7.93 -2.31
CA ASN A 222 -15.02 7.80 -2.79
C ASN A 222 -15.10 7.88 -4.32
N SER A 223 -14.08 7.36 -5.01
CA SER A 223 -14.09 7.26 -6.47
C SER A 223 -14.63 5.92 -6.93
N HIS A 224 -15.41 5.94 -8.01
CA HIS A 224 -16.08 4.75 -8.55
C HIS A 224 -15.70 4.53 -10.01
N LEU A 225 -15.76 3.26 -10.45
CA LEU A 225 -15.57 2.89 -11.85
C LEU A 225 -16.90 2.91 -12.58
N PHE A 226 -16.90 3.59 -13.73
CA PHE A 226 -18.01 3.62 -14.67
C PHE A 226 -17.60 2.98 -16.00
N ALA A 227 -18.51 2.24 -16.62
CA ALA A 227 -18.42 1.86 -18.03
C ALA A 227 -19.48 2.63 -18.81
N CYS A 228 -19.06 3.33 -19.85
CA CYS A 228 -19.97 4.13 -20.68
C CYS A 228 -19.51 4.17 -22.14
N THR A 229 -20.35 4.67 -23.03
CA THR A 229 -19.92 5.02 -24.39
C THR A 229 -19.25 6.39 -24.40
N ARG A 230 -18.54 6.73 -25.48
CA ARG A 230 -17.94 8.07 -25.62
C ARG A 230 -18.99 9.19 -25.58
N ASP A 231 -20.18 8.96 -26.14
CA ASP A 231 -21.25 9.95 -26.18
C ASP A 231 -21.87 10.24 -24.81
N THR A 232 -21.84 9.25 -23.91
CA THR A 232 -22.42 9.38 -22.56
C THR A 232 -21.41 9.84 -21.52
N PHE A 233 -20.13 9.94 -21.89
CA PHE A 233 -19.04 10.40 -21.01
C PHE A 233 -19.30 11.78 -20.40
N ASP A 234 -19.87 12.71 -21.18
CA ASP A 234 -20.15 14.07 -20.72
C ASP A 234 -21.33 14.20 -19.76
N SER A 235 -22.25 13.23 -19.80
CA SER A 235 -23.38 13.17 -18.89
C SER A 235 -23.11 12.43 -17.58
N LEU A 236 -21.93 11.79 -17.42
CA LEU A 236 -21.62 11.06 -16.20
C LEU A 236 -21.58 12.00 -14.99
N VAL A 237 -22.20 11.57 -13.90
CA VAL A 237 -22.22 12.28 -12.61
C VAL A 237 -21.88 11.32 -11.48
N PRO A 238 -21.32 11.81 -10.35
CA PRO A 238 -21.04 10.96 -9.20
C PRO A 238 -22.29 10.29 -8.64
N LEU A 239 -22.09 9.18 -7.92
CA LEU A 239 -23.18 8.47 -7.28
C LEU A 239 -23.86 9.36 -6.21
N PRO A 240 -25.20 9.32 -6.08
CA PRO A 240 -25.92 10.16 -5.14
C PRO A 240 -25.46 9.96 -3.70
N GLU A 241 -25.10 8.74 -3.33
CA GLU A 241 -24.59 8.38 -1.99
C GLU A 241 -23.28 9.10 -1.63
N GLU A 242 -22.48 9.49 -2.62
CA GLU A 242 -21.19 10.17 -2.40
C GLU A 242 -21.33 11.70 -2.34
N ILE A 243 -22.45 12.23 -2.84
CA ILE A 243 -22.77 13.66 -2.82
C ILE A 243 -23.68 14.00 -1.62
N GLN A 244 -24.50 13.04 -1.20
CA GLN A 244 -25.44 13.24 -0.09
C GLN A 244 -24.72 13.23 1.26
N VAL A 245 -24.97 14.28 2.04
CA VAL A 245 -24.45 14.40 3.39
C VAL A 245 -25.24 13.48 4.31
N VAL A 246 -24.61 12.39 4.75
CA VAL A 246 -25.15 11.47 5.76
C VAL A 246 -24.80 11.99 7.16
N PRO A 247 -25.68 11.85 8.17
CA PRO A 247 -25.33 12.18 9.56
C PRO A 247 -24.04 11.48 10.00
N GLY A 248 -23.21 12.21 10.77
CA GLY A 248 -21.95 11.69 11.30
C GLY A 248 -22.16 10.49 12.22
N ASP A 249 -21.13 9.63 12.33
CA ASP A 249 -21.21 8.46 13.19
C ASP A 249 -21.22 8.88 14.67
N THR A 250 -22.00 8.19 15.49
CA THR A 250 -22.07 8.48 16.92
C THR A 250 -20.89 7.90 17.71
N GLU A 251 -20.16 6.94 17.14
CA GLU A 251 -19.12 6.20 17.85
C GLU A 251 -17.93 7.08 18.24
N ILE A 252 -17.48 7.98 17.36
CA ILE A 252 -16.41 8.94 17.68
C ILE A 252 -16.75 9.85 18.85
N HIS A 253 -18.02 10.08 19.13
CA HIS A 253 -18.45 10.86 20.29
C HIS A 253 -18.46 10.01 21.57
N ARG A 254 -18.70 8.71 21.47
CA ARG A 254 -18.84 7.76 22.59
C ARG A 254 -17.53 7.12 23.04
N ALA A 255 -16.75 6.55 22.12
CA ALA A 255 -15.54 5.77 22.42
C ALA A 255 -14.43 6.62 23.05
N GLU A 256 -13.60 6.11 23.95
CA GLU A 256 -12.50 6.91 24.51
C GLU A 256 -11.43 7.21 23.44
N PRO A 257 -10.72 8.36 23.52
CA PRO A 257 -9.70 8.72 22.53
C PRO A 257 -8.56 7.69 22.47
N GLU A 258 -8.29 6.99 23.57
CA GLU A 258 -7.29 5.93 23.64
C GLU A 258 -7.72 4.68 22.85
N ASP A 259 -8.99 4.25 22.99
CA ASP A 259 -9.54 3.13 22.22
C ASP A 259 -9.44 3.39 20.71
N ILE A 260 -9.88 4.58 20.28
CA ILE A 260 -9.81 4.96 18.87
C ILE A 260 -8.37 4.99 18.38
N ALA A 261 -7.45 5.62 19.13
CA ALA A 261 -6.04 5.70 18.75
C ALA A 261 -5.37 4.32 18.68
N ASN A 262 -5.69 3.42 19.61
CA ASN A 262 -5.14 2.06 19.66
C ASN A 262 -5.69 1.22 18.50
N HIS A 263 -6.99 1.28 18.18
CA HIS A 263 -7.54 0.59 17.01
C HIS A 263 -7.04 1.17 15.68
N VAL A 264 -6.84 2.49 15.59
CA VAL A 264 -6.24 3.14 14.42
C VAL A 264 -4.81 2.65 14.22
N THR A 265 -4.00 2.67 15.29
CA THR A 265 -2.61 2.20 15.28
C THR A 265 -2.52 0.72 14.91
N ALA A 266 -3.35 -0.13 15.53
CA ALA A 266 -3.40 -1.56 15.23
C ALA A 266 -3.75 -1.82 13.77
N PHE A 267 -4.74 -1.10 13.22
CA PHE A 267 -5.14 -1.28 11.84
C PHE A 267 -4.09 -0.78 10.84
N HIS A 268 -3.46 0.37 11.11
CA HIS A 268 -2.36 0.87 10.28
C HIS A 268 -1.15 -0.06 10.34
N TRP A 269 -0.87 -0.67 11.50
CA TRP A 269 0.19 -1.67 11.63
C TRP A 269 -0.08 -2.93 10.81
N GLU A 270 -1.32 -3.43 10.83
CA GLU A 270 -1.73 -4.56 9.99
C GLU A 270 -1.50 -4.27 8.50
N LEU A 271 -1.93 -3.10 8.02
CA LEU A 271 -1.71 -2.67 6.64
C LEU A 271 -0.21 -2.50 6.34
N PHE A 272 0.55 -1.87 7.24
CA PHE A 272 1.99 -1.65 7.08
C PHE A 272 2.81 -2.94 7.03
N ARG A 273 2.35 -3.99 7.72
CA ARG A 273 2.93 -5.33 7.65
C ARG A 273 2.60 -6.09 6.37
N CYS A 274 1.51 -5.74 5.69
CA CYS A 274 1.16 -6.33 4.40
C CYS A 274 2.08 -5.86 3.27
N ILE A 275 2.69 -4.69 3.41
CA ILE A 275 3.56 -4.09 2.39
C ILE A 275 4.85 -4.88 2.28
N HIS A 276 5.14 -5.43 1.10
CA HIS A 276 6.45 -5.97 0.82
C HIS A 276 7.49 -4.84 0.75
N GLU A 277 8.72 -5.06 1.20
CA GLU A 277 9.71 -3.97 1.26
C GLU A 277 10.16 -3.46 -0.11
N LEU A 278 10.02 -4.31 -1.13
CA LEU A 278 10.26 -3.96 -2.53
C LEU A 278 9.17 -3.09 -3.13
N GLU A 279 7.94 -3.07 -2.58
CA GLU A 279 6.88 -2.18 -3.08
C GLU A 279 7.31 -0.70 -3.02
N PHE A 280 8.19 -0.32 -2.08
CA PHE A 280 8.73 1.03 -2.00
C PHE A 280 9.69 1.36 -3.16
N VAL A 281 10.43 0.36 -3.65
CA VAL A 281 11.30 0.51 -4.82
C VAL A 281 10.41 0.55 -6.06
N ASP A 282 9.52 -0.41 -6.22
CA ASP A 282 8.69 -0.55 -7.43
C ASP A 282 7.78 0.68 -7.62
N TYR A 283 7.20 1.20 -6.54
CA TYR A 283 6.34 2.40 -6.56
C TYR A 283 7.05 3.64 -7.11
N VAL A 284 8.34 3.80 -6.83
CA VAL A 284 9.09 5.01 -7.22
C VAL A 284 9.84 4.82 -8.52
N PHE A 285 10.43 3.64 -8.74
CA PHE A 285 11.43 3.44 -9.79
C PHE A 285 10.89 2.71 -11.02
N HIS A 286 9.75 2.04 -10.92
CA HIS A 286 9.28 1.14 -11.98
C HIS A 286 8.06 1.62 -12.74
N GLY A 287 7.45 2.76 -12.37
CA GLY A 287 6.43 3.46 -13.18
C GLY A 287 5.41 2.51 -13.84
N GLU A 288 5.46 2.42 -15.18
CA GLU A 288 4.57 1.61 -16.03
C GLU A 288 4.79 0.08 -15.97
N ARG A 289 5.81 -0.44 -15.28
CA ARG A 289 6.08 -1.89 -15.19
C ARG A 289 5.24 -2.65 -14.15
N GLY A 290 4.36 -1.98 -13.40
CA GLY A 290 3.22 -2.64 -12.77
C GLY A 290 2.77 -2.05 -11.44
N ARG A 291 1.65 -1.32 -11.46
CA ARG A 291 0.86 -0.94 -10.27
C ARG A 291 0.41 -2.15 -9.42
N ARG A 292 0.52 -3.38 -9.96
CA ARG A 292 0.13 -4.64 -9.29
C ARG A 292 1.02 -5.02 -8.13
N GLU A 293 2.29 -4.63 -8.19
CA GLU A 293 3.29 -4.99 -7.19
C GLU A 293 3.22 -4.04 -5.98
N THR A 294 2.51 -2.91 -6.08
CA THR A 294 2.48 -1.84 -5.07
C THR A 294 1.13 -1.68 -4.34
N ALA A 295 0.21 -2.63 -4.54
CA ALA A 295 -1.16 -2.55 -4.04
C ALA A 295 -1.26 -2.33 -2.52
N ASN A 296 -0.41 -2.99 -1.73
CA ASN A 296 -0.49 -2.86 -0.27
C ASN A 296 -0.01 -1.49 0.19
N LEU A 297 1.06 -0.97 -0.43
CA LEU A 297 1.56 0.37 -0.18
C LEU A 297 0.52 1.43 -0.53
N GLU A 298 -0.10 1.32 -1.71
CA GLU A 298 -1.18 2.21 -2.16
C GLU A 298 -2.33 2.20 -1.16
N LEU A 299 -2.82 1.03 -0.74
CA LEU A 299 -3.91 0.93 0.23
C LEU A 299 -3.60 1.65 1.56
N LEU A 300 -2.36 1.59 2.05
CA LEU A 300 -1.98 2.32 3.26
C LEU A 300 -1.85 3.83 3.03
N LEU A 301 -1.32 4.26 1.88
CA LEU A 301 -1.27 5.67 1.51
C LEU A 301 -2.68 6.26 1.43
N GLN A 302 -3.59 5.55 0.77
CA GLN A 302 -4.96 6.00 0.70
C GLN A 302 -5.67 5.94 2.05
N ARG A 303 -5.31 4.99 2.93
CA ARG A 303 -5.79 4.95 4.32
C ARG A 303 -5.33 6.18 5.10
N CYS A 304 -4.11 6.66 4.87
CA CYS A 304 -3.63 7.93 5.42
C CYS A 304 -4.53 9.09 4.98
N SER A 305 -4.86 9.18 3.69
CA SER A 305 -5.79 10.20 3.17
C SER A 305 -7.20 10.06 3.77
N GLU A 306 -7.69 8.84 3.98
CA GLU A 306 -9.00 8.61 4.62
C GLU A 306 -9.02 9.12 6.06
N VAL A 307 -7.96 8.89 6.85
CA VAL A 307 -7.87 9.45 8.20
C VAL A 307 -7.84 10.99 8.18
N GLN A 308 -7.20 11.61 7.18
CA GLN A 308 -7.22 13.07 7.02
C GLN A 308 -8.63 13.60 6.76
N HIS A 309 -9.36 12.98 5.82
CA HIS A 309 -10.73 13.37 5.49
C HIS A 309 -11.73 13.04 6.59
N TRP A 310 -11.51 11.94 7.33
CA TRP A 310 -12.31 11.57 8.50
C TRP A 310 -12.33 12.67 9.55
N VAL A 311 -11.17 13.25 9.88
CA VAL A 311 -11.05 14.38 10.81
C VAL A 311 -11.92 15.55 10.36
N GLY A 312 -11.85 15.91 9.08
CA GLY A 312 -12.63 17.00 8.51
C GLY A 312 -14.13 16.70 8.53
N THR A 313 -14.49 15.47 8.12
CA THR A 313 -15.87 14.99 8.04
C THR A 313 -16.56 15.04 9.40
N GLU A 314 -15.96 14.43 10.43
CA GLU A 314 -16.57 14.37 11.77
C GLU A 314 -16.73 15.76 12.38
N LEU A 315 -15.76 16.66 12.18
CA LEU A 315 -15.86 18.03 12.69
C LEU A 315 -16.94 18.85 11.98
N LEU A 316 -17.06 18.73 10.65
CA LEU A 316 -17.97 19.52 9.84
C LEU A 316 -19.42 19.00 9.88
N LEU A 317 -19.61 17.73 10.21
CA LEU A 317 -20.93 17.15 10.51
C LEU A 317 -21.39 17.44 11.95
N CYS A 318 -20.50 17.93 12.82
CA CYS A 318 -20.84 18.26 14.20
C CYS A 318 -21.42 19.68 14.33
N GLU A 319 -22.73 19.83 14.16
CA GLU A 319 -23.41 21.14 14.12
C GLU A 319 -23.25 21.96 15.41
N SER A 320 -23.40 21.32 16.57
CA SER A 320 -23.34 22.00 17.86
C SER A 320 -21.91 22.46 18.16
N LEU A 321 -21.70 23.78 18.23
CA LEU A 321 -20.40 24.40 18.53
C LEU A 321 -19.71 23.82 19.79
N GLY A 322 -20.48 23.55 20.86
CA GLY A 322 -19.95 22.96 22.08
C GLY A 322 -19.45 21.52 21.88
N LYS A 323 -20.24 20.68 21.20
CA LYS A 323 -19.85 19.31 20.86
C LYS A 323 -18.67 19.29 19.89
N ARG A 324 -18.65 20.19 18.91
CA ARG A 324 -17.58 20.32 17.92
C ARG A 324 -16.26 20.73 18.56
N ALA A 325 -16.26 21.68 19.50
CA ALA A 325 -15.05 22.05 20.26
C ALA A 325 -14.54 20.88 21.14
N HIS A 326 -15.46 20.07 21.70
CA HIS A 326 -15.09 18.86 22.42
C HIS A 326 -14.47 17.80 21.48
N LEU A 327 -15.05 17.61 20.30
CA LEU A 327 -14.53 16.70 19.28
C LEU A 327 -13.14 17.15 18.79
N LEU A 328 -12.92 18.44 18.55
CA LEU A 328 -11.61 19.00 18.21
C LEU A 328 -10.56 18.65 19.28
N LYS A 329 -10.90 18.86 20.56
CA LYS A 329 -10.04 18.46 21.68
C LYS A 329 -9.77 16.95 21.68
N LYS A 330 -10.76 16.13 21.37
CA LYS A 330 -10.65 14.66 21.31
C LYS A 330 -9.71 14.22 20.19
N LEU A 331 -9.83 14.79 18.99
CA LEU A 331 -8.94 14.51 17.86
C LEU A 331 -7.48 14.88 18.15
N ILE A 332 -7.24 16.01 18.84
CA ILE A 332 -5.89 16.38 19.31
C ILE A 332 -5.36 15.34 20.32
N LYS A 333 -6.21 14.80 21.21
CA LYS A 333 -5.80 13.70 22.11
C LYS A 333 -5.47 12.42 21.35
N ILE A 334 -6.30 12.04 20.37
CA ILE A 334 -6.07 10.85 19.53
C ILE A 334 -4.71 10.98 18.83
N ALA A 335 -4.41 12.13 18.22
CA ALA A 335 -3.09 12.39 17.61
C ALA A 335 -1.93 12.26 18.63
N ALA A 336 -2.11 12.78 19.85
CA ALA A 336 -1.11 12.66 20.91
C ALA A 336 -0.81 11.19 21.26
N ILE A 337 -1.85 10.35 21.33
CA ILE A 337 -1.75 8.92 21.65
C ILE A 337 -1.16 8.15 20.48
N CYS A 338 -1.55 8.42 19.22
CA CYS A 338 -0.89 7.85 18.04
C CYS A 338 0.62 8.13 18.06
N LYS A 339 1.03 9.36 18.36
CA LYS A 339 2.46 9.71 18.51
C LYS A 339 3.12 8.94 19.66
N GLN A 340 2.43 8.74 20.79
CA GLN A 340 2.94 7.94 21.92
C GLN A 340 3.13 6.48 21.53
N ASN A 341 2.19 5.92 20.77
CA ASN A 341 2.25 4.57 20.20
C ASN A 341 3.27 4.44 19.06
N GLN A 342 3.98 5.52 18.74
CA GLN A 342 4.90 5.63 17.60
C GLN A 342 4.22 5.31 16.25
N ASP A 343 2.93 5.60 16.15
CA ASP A 343 2.21 5.70 14.89
C ASP A 343 2.29 7.14 14.38
N MET A 344 3.41 7.42 13.72
CA MET A 344 3.66 8.72 13.12
C MET A 344 2.85 8.94 11.84
N LEU A 345 2.32 7.89 11.21
CA LEU A 345 1.44 8.00 10.04
C LEU A 345 0.09 8.61 10.44
N SER A 346 -0.57 8.04 11.45
CA SER A 346 -1.86 8.55 11.95
C SER A 346 -1.72 9.91 12.63
N PHE A 347 -0.64 10.11 13.40
CA PHE A 347 -0.36 11.43 13.96
C PHE A 347 -0.30 12.50 12.87
N TYR A 348 0.47 12.28 11.79
CA TYR A 348 0.60 13.24 10.70
C TYR A 348 -0.73 13.42 9.97
N ALA A 349 -1.46 12.33 9.70
CA ALA A 349 -2.76 12.37 9.04
C ALA A 349 -3.77 13.22 9.82
N ILE A 350 -3.85 13.05 11.14
CA ILE A 350 -4.77 13.83 11.97
C ILE A 350 -4.40 15.31 11.98
N VAL A 351 -3.11 15.63 12.08
CA VAL A 351 -2.63 17.01 12.07
C VAL A 351 -2.91 17.69 10.73
N ILE A 352 -2.69 16.98 9.60
CA ILE A 352 -3.07 17.48 8.26
C ILE A 352 -4.58 17.73 8.19
N GLY A 353 -5.40 16.79 8.66
CA GLY A 353 -6.86 16.95 8.68
C GLY A 353 -7.31 18.16 9.50
N LEU A 354 -6.70 18.41 10.65
CA LEU A 354 -6.99 19.58 11.49
C LEU A 354 -6.48 20.89 10.88
N ASN A 355 -5.42 20.84 10.08
CA ASN A 355 -4.88 21.96 9.29
C ASN A 355 -5.58 22.15 7.93
N ASN A 356 -6.58 21.32 7.60
CA ASN A 356 -7.37 21.54 6.40
C ASN A 356 -8.04 22.92 6.50
N ALA A 357 -7.99 23.69 5.41
CA ALA A 357 -8.53 25.06 5.38
C ALA A 357 -10.01 25.16 5.78
N ALA A 358 -10.82 24.14 5.50
CA ALA A 358 -12.22 24.07 5.93
C ALA A 358 -12.37 23.92 7.46
N ILE A 359 -11.36 23.40 8.16
CA ILE A 359 -11.32 23.26 9.62
C ILE A 359 -10.63 24.44 10.27
N SER A 360 -9.48 24.88 9.75
CA SER A 360 -8.69 25.99 10.31
C SER A 360 -9.48 27.30 10.34
N ARG A 361 -10.46 27.48 9.45
CA ARG A 361 -11.34 28.66 9.42
C ARG A 361 -12.41 28.73 10.52
N LEU A 362 -12.67 27.65 11.26
CA LEU A 362 -13.72 27.58 12.29
C LEU A 362 -13.31 28.33 13.56
N ARG A 363 -13.15 29.66 13.47
CA ARG A 363 -12.58 30.52 14.52
C ARG A 363 -13.29 30.33 15.87
N LEU A 364 -14.62 30.27 15.89
CA LEU A 364 -15.40 30.12 17.14
C LEU A 364 -15.14 28.76 17.80
N THR A 365 -14.97 27.72 16.98
CA THR A 365 -14.62 26.37 17.45
C THR A 365 -13.22 26.34 18.07
N TRP A 366 -12.24 26.91 17.37
CA TRP A 366 -10.86 27.01 17.86
C TRP A 366 -10.76 27.89 19.11
N GLU A 367 -11.53 28.97 19.20
CA GLU A 367 -11.56 29.85 20.37
C GLU A 367 -12.00 29.12 21.63
N LYS A 368 -13.03 28.27 21.54
CA LYS A 368 -13.52 27.44 22.66
C LYS A 368 -12.54 26.33 23.10
N LEU A 369 -11.52 26.02 22.30
CA LEU A 369 -10.52 25.03 22.69
C LEU A 369 -9.70 25.54 23.90
N PRO A 370 -9.54 24.74 24.98
CA PRO A 370 -8.74 25.18 26.13
C PRO A 370 -7.28 25.45 25.75
N GLY A 371 -6.66 26.46 26.36
CA GLY A 371 -5.30 26.91 26.03
C GLY A 371 -4.23 25.81 26.05
N LYS A 372 -4.35 24.84 26.96
CA LYS A 372 -3.49 23.64 27.01
C LYS A 372 -3.51 22.86 25.68
N PHE A 373 -4.68 22.68 25.07
CA PHE A 373 -4.84 21.95 23.82
C PHE A 373 -4.46 22.78 22.60
N LYS A 374 -4.69 24.11 22.62
CA LYS A 374 -4.13 25.03 21.61
C LYS A 374 -2.60 24.94 21.55
N ASN A 375 -1.95 24.99 22.71
CA ASN A 375 -0.49 24.86 22.81
C ASN A 375 0.01 23.47 22.40
N LEU A 376 -0.75 22.42 22.72
CA LEU A 376 -0.43 21.06 22.28
C LEU A 376 -0.49 20.94 20.76
N PHE A 377 -1.55 21.46 20.13
CA PHE A 377 -1.69 21.45 18.68
C PHE A 377 -0.58 22.25 17.98
N ARG A 378 -0.20 23.42 18.51
CA ARG A 378 0.95 24.19 17.99
C ARG A 378 2.26 23.39 18.01
N LYS A 379 2.48 22.55 19.02
CA LYS A 379 3.64 21.64 19.05
C LYS A 379 3.55 20.57 17.96
N PHE A 380 2.34 20.15 17.58
CA PHE A 380 2.12 19.20 16.49
C PHE A 380 2.35 19.85 15.13
N GLU A 381 1.91 21.09 14.93
CA GLU A 381 2.21 21.89 13.74
C GLU A 381 3.74 22.03 13.57
N ASN A 382 4.46 22.43 14.62
CA ASN A 382 5.92 22.52 14.58
C ASN A 382 6.63 21.18 14.26
N LEU A 383 6.04 20.06 14.68
CA LEU A 383 6.58 18.73 14.40
C LEU A 383 6.34 18.30 12.95
N THR A 384 5.28 18.81 12.32
CA THR A 384 4.89 18.51 10.92
C THR A 384 5.34 19.58 9.93
N ASP A 385 6.11 20.57 10.40
CA ASP A 385 6.66 21.65 9.60
C ASP A 385 7.62 21.13 8.50
N PRO A 386 7.42 21.50 7.22
CA PRO A 386 8.26 21.05 6.11
C PRO A 386 9.64 21.73 6.07
N CYS A 387 9.88 22.79 6.85
CA CYS A 387 11.11 23.57 6.85
C CYS A 387 12.36 22.70 7.05
N ARG A 388 13.43 23.06 6.33
CA ARG A 388 14.72 22.35 6.35
C ARG A 388 14.58 20.84 6.14
N ASN A 389 13.72 20.46 5.17
CA ASN A 389 13.38 19.08 4.84
C ASN A 389 12.83 18.29 6.04
N HIS A 390 11.78 18.82 6.67
CA HIS A 390 11.12 18.20 7.82
C HIS A 390 12.08 17.89 8.98
N LYS A 391 12.99 18.82 9.29
CA LYS A 391 14.07 18.61 10.28
C LYS A 391 13.53 18.12 11.63
N THR A 392 12.51 18.79 12.18
CA THR A 392 11.93 18.46 13.49
C THR A 392 11.36 17.03 13.52
N TYR A 393 10.63 16.65 12.46
CA TYR A 393 10.09 15.30 12.31
C TYR A 393 11.21 14.25 12.30
N ARG A 394 12.25 14.47 11.49
CA ARG A 394 13.38 13.54 11.35
C ARG A 394 14.16 13.39 12.66
N GLU A 395 14.38 14.47 13.40
CA GLU A 395 15.06 14.43 14.72
C GLU A 395 14.27 13.63 15.76
N VAL A 396 12.94 13.70 15.72
CA VAL A 396 12.07 12.89 16.59
C VAL A 396 12.09 11.43 16.14
N LEU A 397 11.94 11.18 14.84
CA LEU A 397 11.91 9.83 14.26
C LEU A 397 13.22 9.07 14.55
N ALA A 398 14.38 9.74 14.48
CA ALA A 398 15.69 9.15 14.75
C ALA A 398 15.85 8.65 16.20
N LYS A 399 15.05 9.16 17.14
CA LYS A 399 15.09 8.75 18.56
C LYS A 399 14.11 7.63 18.89
N MET A 400 13.15 7.34 18.00
CA MET A 400 12.17 6.27 18.18
C MET A 400 12.80 4.90 17.92
N LYS A 401 12.30 3.87 18.61
CA LYS A 401 12.77 2.49 18.47
C LYS A 401 11.65 1.63 17.92
N PRO A 402 11.89 0.62 17.08
CA PRO A 402 10.83 -0.29 16.61
C PRO A 402 10.00 -0.87 17.78
N PRO A 403 8.69 -1.13 17.62
CA PRO A 403 7.87 -0.93 16.42
C PRO A 403 7.51 0.54 16.15
N LEU A 404 7.55 0.98 14.89
CA LEU A 404 7.29 2.36 14.47
C LEU A 404 6.58 2.38 13.11
N ILE A 405 5.52 3.16 12.96
CA ILE A 405 4.91 3.45 11.66
C ILE A 405 5.35 4.86 11.25
N PRO A 406 6.27 5.01 10.28
CA PRO A 406 6.70 6.33 9.83
C PRO A 406 5.65 6.99 8.92
N PHE A 407 5.80 8.30 8.67
CA PHE A 407 5.01 9.01 7.68
C PHE A 407 5.53 8.66 6.28
N LEU A 408 4.89 7.65 5.67
CA LEU A 408 5.32 7.05 4.41
C LEU A 408 5.47 8.05 3.25
N PRO A 409 4.60 9.07 3.07
CA PRO A 409 4.79 10.05 1.99
C PRO A 409 6.16 10.75 2.03
N LEU A 410 6.74 10.98 3.21
CA LEU A 410 8.08 11.57 3.30
C LEU A 410 9.19 10.58 2.93
N ILE A 411 9.01 9.28 3.21
CA ILE A 411 9.95 8.24 2.77
C ILE A 411 9.90 8.10 1.25
N LEU A 412 8.70 8.10 0.67
CA LEU A 412 8.52 8.06 -0.79
C LEU A 412 9.12 9.31 -1.44
N LYS A 413 8.90 10.50 -0.88
CA LYS A 413 9.57 11.73 -1.33
C LYS A 413 11.09 11.60 -1.33
N ASP A 414 11.69 11.00 -0.28
CA ASP A 414 13.13 10.77 -0.23
C ASP A 414 13.60 9.83 -1.34
N LEU A 415 12.86 8.74 -1.59
CA LEU A 415 13.16 7.78 -2.65
C LEU A 415 13.01 8.42 -4.04
N THR A 416 11.96 9.21 -4.28
CA THR A 416 11.76 9.95 -5.53
C THR A 416 12.90 10.93 -5.78
N PHE A 417 13.35 11.65 -4.74
CA PHE A 417 14.50 12.56 -4.88
C PHE A 417 15.80 11.80 -5.22
N LEU A 418 16.02 10.62 -4.64
CA LEU A 418 17.14 9.76 -5.02
C LEU A 418 17.01 9.24 -6.46
N HIS A 419 15.79 8.93 -6.90
CA HIS A 419 15.53 8.49 -8.27
C HIS A 419 15.86 9.58 -9.29
N GLU A 420 15.34 10.78 -9.08
CA GLU A 420 15.46 11.93 -9.99
C GLU A 420 16.83 12.61 -9.93
N GLY A 421 17.46 12.62 -8.74
CA GLY A 421 18.72 13.31 -8.52
C GLY A 421 19.96 12.62 -9.10
N SER A 422 19.86 11.33 -9.47
CA SER A 422 21.00 10.56 -9.98
C SER A 422 20.58 9.47 -10.96
N LYS A 423 21.36 9.24 -12.01
CA LYS A 423 21.09 8.16 -12.98
C LYS A 423 21.47 6.80 -12.38
N THR A 424 20.68 5.78 -12.69
CA THR A 424 20.97 4.38 -12.31
C THR A 424 22.18 3.83 -13.07
N LEU A 425 22.40 4.31 -14.31
CA LEU A 425 23.56 4.00 -15.12
C LEU A 425 24.37 5.28 -15.39
N LEU A 426 25.67 5.24 -15.09
CA LEU A 426 26.65 6.28 -15.40
C LEU A 426 27.66 5.69 -16.39
N ASP A 427 27.72 6.26 -17.60
CA ASP A 427 28.60 5.79 -18.69
C ASP A 427 28.51 4.28 -18.98
N GLY A 428 27.28 3.74 -18.89
CA GLY A 428 27.01 2.31 -19.10
C GLY A 428 27.30 1.41 -17.90
N LEU A 429 27.80 1.96 -16.79
CA LEU A 429 28.07 1.24 -15.54
C LEU A 429 26.99 1.50 -14.50
N VAL A 430 26.74 0.52 -13.63
CA VAL A 430 25.76 0.62 -12.54
C VAL A 430 26.27 1.58 -11.46
N ASN A 431 25.44 2.55 -11.09
CA ASN A 431 25.73 3.48 -10.01
C ASN A 431 25.48 2.83 -8.63
N VAL A 432 26.48 2.14 -8.10
CA VAL A 432 26.39 1.43 -6.81
C VAL A 432 26.11 2.35 -5.62
N GLU A 433 26.56 3.62 -5.66
CA GLU A 433 26.25 4.59 -4.61
C GLU A 433 24.75 4.90 -4.55
N LYS A 434 24.10 5.11 -5.70
CA LYS A 434 22.65 5.27 -5.77
C LYS A 434 21.91 4.05 -5.22
N LEU A 435 22.34 2.85 -5.60
CA LEU A 435 21.73 1.59 -5.13
C LEU A 435 21.85 1.46 -3.60
N HIS A 436 23.02 1.76 -3.05
CA HIS A 436 23.27 1.73 -1.61
C HIS A 436 22.32 2.66 -0.85
N CYS A 437 22.15 3.90 -1.32
CA CYS A 437 21.23 4.86 -0.70
C CYS A 437 19.76 4.39 -0.74
N ILE A 438 19.33 3.76 -1.83
CA ILE A 438 17.97 3.20 -1.96
C ILE A 438 17.79 2.03 -0.98
N ALA A 439 18.72 1.07 -0.98
CA ALA A 439 18.70 -0.07 -0.08
C ALA A 439 18.72 0.35 1.40
N GLU A 440 19.44 1.42 1.76
CA GLU A 440 19.43 1.95 3.12
C GLU A 440 18.04 2.43 3.57
N LYS A 441 17.28 3.07 2.67
CA LYS A 441 15.89 3.47 2.94
C LYS A 441 15.00 2.25 3.16
N VAL A 442 15.12 1.23 2.31
CA VAL A 442 14.36 -0.02 2.44
C VAL A 442 14.71 -0.75 3.75
N ARG A 443 16.00 -0.88 4.07
CA ARG A 443 16.48 -1.44 5.35
C ARG A 443 15.95 -0.68 6.56
N THR A 444 15.81 0.65 6.45
CA THR A 444 15.22 1.48 7.51
C THR A 444 13.74 1.12 7.74
N ILE A 445 12.97 0.88 6.69
CA ILE A 445 11.58 0.41 6.77
C ILE A 445 11.51 -0.99 7.40
N ARG A 446 12.39 -1.91 6.97
CA ARG A 446 12.55 -3.24 7.58
C ARG A 446 12.83 -3.13 9.08
N LYS A 447 13.74 -2.24 9.49
CA LYS A 447 14.06 -1.96 10.89
C LYS A 447 12.83 -1.48 11.67
N TYR A 448 12.03 -0.57 11.13
CA TYR A 448 10.83 -0.07 11.80
C TYR A 448 9.81 -1.17 12.14
N ARG A 449 9.83 -2.27 11.39
CA ARG A 449 8.95 -3.45 11.56
C ARG A 449 9.60 -4.61 12.32
N SER A 450 10.83 -4.44 12.81
CA SER A 450 11.63 -5.53 13.40
C SER A 450 11.15 -6.04 14.78
N ARG A 451 10.16 -5.38 15.38
CA ARG A 451 9.55 -5.80 16.65
C ARG A 451 8.03 -5.84 16.51
N PRO A 452 7.34 -6.74 17.22
CA PRO A 452 5.87 -6.77 17.21
C PRO A 452 5.30 -5.52 17.85
N LEU A 453 4.14 -5.07 17.36
CA LEU A 453 3.32 -4.06 18.02
C LEU A 453 2.58 -4.70 19.19
N CYS A 454 2.80 -4.17 20.39
CA CYS A 454 2.11 -4.58 21.61
C CYS A 454 1.20 -3.45 22.05
N LEU A 455 -0.11 -3.59 21.81
CA LEU A 455 -1.14 -2.71 22.35
C LEU A 455 -2.05 -3.53 23.27
N GLU A 456 -2.39 -2.99 24.43
CA GLU A 456 -3.36 -3.58 25.33
C GLU A 456 -4.77 -3.27 24.79
N LEU A 457 -5.37 -4.25 24.11
CA LEU A 457 -6.73 -4.16 23.57
C LEU A 457 -7.58 -5.25 24.23
N GLU A 458 -8.53 -4.85 25.07
CA GLU A 458 -9.47 -5.77 25.67
C GLU A 458 -10.52 -6.27 24.65
N ALA A 459 -10.91 -7.53 24.75
CA ALA A 459 -11.97 -8.10 23.93
C ALA A 459 -13.34 -7.85 24.60
N SER A 460 -13.88 -6.65 24.46
CA SER A 460 -15.24 -6.30 24.90
C SER A 460 -16.13 -5.91 23.70
N PRO A 461 -17.48 -5.96 23.83
CA PRO A 461 -18.38 -5.54 22.76
C PRO A 461 -18.16 -4.09 22.31
N SER A 462 -17.85 -3.17 23.25
CA SER A 462 -17.53 -1.78 22.91
C SER A 462 -16.22 -1.67 22.12
N GLN A 463 -15.21 -2.47 22.47
CA GLN A 463 -13.95 -2.51 21.71
C GLN A 463 -14.14 -3.07 20.30
N LEU A 464 -15.01 -4.06 20.11
CA LEU A 464 -15.36 -4.57 18.78
C LEU A 464 -16.12 -3.53 17.95
N GLN A 465 -17.00 -2.75 18.57
CA GLN A 465 -17.70 -1.64 17.92
C GLN A 465 -16.73 -0.54 17.48
N THR A 466 -15.82 -0.11 18.37
CA THR A 466 -14.76 0.86 18.03
C THR A 466 -13.85 0.32 16.92
N LYS A 467 -13.49 -0.97 16.97
CA LYS A 467 -12.71 -1.63 15.91
C LYS A 467 -13.44 -1.60 14.56
N ALA A 468 -14.73 -1.93 14.54
CA ALA A 468 -15.54 -1.88 13.33
C ALA A 468 -15.63 -0.45 12.77
N TYR A 469 -15.91 0.52 13.64
CA TYR A 469 -15.96 1.95 13.30
C TYR A 469 -14.65 2.44 12.70
N VAL A 470 -13.54 2.26 13.42
CA VAL A 470 -12.21 2.70 12.97
C VAL A 470 -11.86 2.08 11.64
N ARG A 471 -12.20 0.81 11.42
CA ARG A 471 -11.90 0.19 10.14
C ARG A 471 -12.78 0.83 9.07
N GLN A 472 -14.09 0.95 9.26
CA GLN A 472 -15.04 1.39 8.22
C GLN A 472 -15.35 2.89 8.27
N LEU A 473 -14.32 3.74 8.25
CA LEU A 473 -14.52 5.19 8.25
C LEU A 473 -15.35 5.60 7.03
N ARG A 474 -16.36 6.44 7.26
CA ARG A 474 -17.09 7.14 6.21
C ARG A 474 -16.60 8.57 6.18
N VAL A 475 -16.17 9.02 5.01
CA VAL A 475 -15.51 10.32 4.87
C VAL A 475 -16.06 11.07 3.68
N ILE A 476 -16.02 12.39 3.76
CA ILE A 476 -16.22 13.31 2.65
C ILE A 476 -14.82 13.70 2.16
N ASP A 477 -14.47 13.27 0.95
CA ASP A 477 -13.22 13.61 0.26
C ASP A 477 -13.38 14.76 -0.75
N ASN A 478 -14.62 15.21 -1.00
CA ASN A 478 -14.90 16.40 -1.80
C ASN A 478 -14.60 17.69 -1.02
N GLN A 479 -13.48 18.34 -1.34
CA GLN A 479 -13.04 19.56 -0.67
C GLN A 479 -14.03 20.74 -0.79
N ASN A 480 -14.76 20.85 -1.91
CA ASN A 480 -15.76 21.90 -2.08
C ASN A 480 -16.92 21.71 -1.10
N LEU A 481 -17.39 20.47 -0.94
CA LEU A 481 -18.42 20.13 0.04
C LEU A 481 -17.96 20.38 1.48
N LEU A 482 -16.69 20.05 1.82
CA LEU A 482 -16.12 20.38 3.12
C LEU A 482 -16.15 21.90 3.39
N PHE A 483 -15.82 22.72 2.40
CA PHE A 483 -15.93 24.17 2.53
C PHE A 483 -17.37 24.62 2.72
N GLU A 484 -18.31 24.14 1.92
CA GLU A 484 -19.74 24.48 2.06
C GLU A 484 -20.26 24.17 3.47
N LEU A 485 -19.95 23.00 4.01
CA LEU A 485 -20.30 22.63 5.39
C LEU A 485 -19.67 23.59 6.40
N SER A 486 -18.39 23.93 6.21
CA SER A 486 -17.69 24.86 7.08
C SER A 486 -18.32 26.26 7.09
N TYR A 487 -18.69 26.79 5.92
CA TYR A 487 -19.39 28.07 5.80
C TYR A 487 -20.78 28.03 6.44
N LYS A 488 -21.51 26.92 6.32
CA LYS A 488 -22.80 26.73 6.99
C LYS A 488 -22.67 26.76 8.52
N LEU A 489 -21.58 26.18 9.06
CA LEU A 489 -21.33 26.18 10.50
C LEU A 489 -20.88 27.55 11.04
N GLU A 490 -19.98 28.23 10.34
CA GLU A 490 -19.40 29.52 10.76
C GLU A 490 -19.26 30.50 9.57
N PRO A 491 -20.34 31.24 9.23
CA PRO A 491 -20.39 32.09 8.04
C PRO A 491 -19.38 33.27 8.05
N GLY A 492 -19.03 33.78 9.24
CA GLY A 492 -18.37 35.10 9.41
C GLY A 492 -16.85 35.11 9.52
N SER A 493 -16.13 34.27 8.76
CA SER A 493 -14.64 34.19 8.83
C SER A 493 -13.92 34.63 7.55
N GLN A 494 -14.46 35.60 6.80
CA GLN A 494 -13.68 36.33 5.78
C GLN A 494 -12.69 37.28 6.45
#